data_AF-A0AAW2KG41-F1
#
_entry.id   AF-A0AAW2KG41-F1
#
_cell.length_a   1.000
_cell.length_b   1.000
_cell.length_c   1.000
_cell.angle_alpha   90.00
_cell.angle_beta   90.00
_cell.angle_gamma   90.00
#
_symmetry.space_group_name_H-M   'P 1'
#
loop_
_entity.id
_entity.type
_entity.pdbx_description
1 polymer ?
#
loop_
_entity_poly.entity_id
_entity_poly.type
_entity_poly.pdbx_seq_one_letter_code
_entity_poly.pdbx_strand_id
1 'polypeptide(L)'
;MGKSHHPRKPPTGRTNLASCIVATVFLVFLLIIALIVYFTIFKPKDPVLTVNAIQLPAFSAANSTVSFTFSQYVTVNNPNRAVFTHYDSSLQLIYAGSQVGFMFIPAGKIQAGRTQYMAATFSVQSFPALGFRAARERRPHRD
;
A
#
# COMPACT_ATOMS: atom_id res chain seq x y z
N MET A 1 -3.41 -86.78 30.58
CA MET A 1 -4.24 -85.55 30.55
C MET A 1 -3.30 -84.35 30.46
N GLY A 2 -3.16 -83.70 29.30
CA GLY A 2 -2.33 -82.50 29.17
C GLY A 2 -2.94 -81.56 28.14
N LYS A 3 -3.51 -80.44 28.60
CA LYS A 3 -4.04 -79.38 27.72
C LYS A 3 -2.95 -78.34 27.51
N SER A 4 -2.50 -78.20 26.26
CA SER A 4 -1.59 -77.14 25.83
C SER A 4 -2.35 -75.82 25.74
N HIS A 5 -1.90 -74.82 26.50
CA HIS A 5 -2.37 -73.44 26.37
C HIS A 5 -1.52 -72.70 25.34
N HIS A 6 -2.12 -72.32 24.22
CA HIS A 6 -1.52 -71.36 23.29
C HIS A 6 -1.70 -69.93 23.80
N PRO A 7 -0.65 -69.10 23.84
CA PRO A 7 -0.78 -67.70 24.19
C PRO A 7 -1.40 -66.95 22.99
N ARG A 8 -2.51 -66.24 23.23
CA ARG A 8 -3.05 -65.31 22.24
C ARG A 8 -2.11 -64.11 22.14
N LYS A 9 -1.51 -63.92 20.95
CA LYS A 9 -0.74 -62.72 20.61
C LYS A 9 -1.65 -61.49 20.68
N PRO A 10 -1.27 -60.41 21.39
CA PRO A 10 -2.07 -59.20 21.42
C PRO A 10 -2.02 -58.50 20.04
N PRO A 11 -3.08 -57.79 19.62
CA PRO A 11 -3.13 -57.12 18.34
C PRO A 11 -2.25 -55.85 18.37
N THR A 12 -1.04 -55.96 17.84
CA THR A 12 -0.02 -54.89 17.84
C THR A 12 -0.16 -53.84 16.71
N GLY A 13 -1.32 -53.79 16.02
CA GLY A 13 -1.50 -52.94 14.83
C GLY A 13 -2.32 -51.65 15.01
N ARG A 14 -3.12 -51.52 16.08
CA ARG A 14 -4.12 -50.44 16.20
C ARG A 14 -3.61 -49.15 16.86
N THR A 15 -2.67 -49.25 17.80
CA THR A 15 -2.14 -48.11 18.57
C THR A 15 -1.22 -47.22 17.73
N ASN A 16 -0.41 -47.82 16.85
CA ASN A 16 0.46 -47.08 15.93
C ASN A 16 -0.35 -46.21 14.95
N LEU A 17 -1.45 -46.75 14.39
CA LEU A 17 -2.31 -46.00 13.48
C LEU A 17 -3.02 -44.84 14.21
N ALA A 18 -3.53 -45.08 15.41
CA ALA A 18 -4.17 -44.03 16.22
C ALA A 18 -3.17 -42.91 16.60
N SER A 19 -1.94 -43.27 16.98
CA SER A 19 -0.88 -42.31 17.27
C SER A 19 -0.52 -41.46 16.04
N CYS A 20 -0.45 -42.08 14.85
CA CYS A 20 -0.18 -41.36 13.60
C CYS A 20 -1.29 -40.36 13.26
N ILE A 21 -2.55 -40.73 13.45
CA ILE A 21 -3.69 -39.83 13.21
C ILE A 21 -3.63 -38.63 14.16
N VAL A 22 -3.41 -38.86 15.46
CA VAL A 22 -3.30 -37.77 16.45
C VAL A 22 -2.14 -36.83 16.12
N ALA A 23 -0.96 -37.38 15.78
CA ALA A 23 0.19 -36.57 15.39
C ALA A 23 -0.08 -35.74 14.12
N THR A 24 -0.76 -36.33 13.13
CA THR A 24 -1.12 -35.63 11.90
C THR A 24 -2.09 -34.48 12.17
N VAL A 25 -3.15 -34.72 12.97
CA VAL A 25 -4.11 -33.67 13.35
C VAL A 25 -3.42 -32.53 14.10
N PHE A 26 -2.51 -32.85 15.02
CA PHE A 26 -1.75 -31.85 15.75
C PHE A 26 -0.86 -30.99 14.84
N LEU A 27 -0.14 -31.60 13.90
CA LEU A 27 0.68 -30.87 12.93
C LEU A 27 -0.17 -29.99 11.99
N VAL A 28 -1.31 -30.49 11.53
CA VAL A 28 -2.25 -29.70 10.73
C VAL A 28 -2.78 -28.51 11.51
N PHE A 29 -3.12 -28.69 12.79
CA PHE A 29 -3.56 -27.60 13.66
C PHE A 29 -2.48 -26.53 13.83
N LEU A 30 -1.22 -26.91 14.08
CA LEU A 30 -0.10 -25.97 14.16
C LEU A 30 0.12 -25.22 12.84
N LEU A 31 0.00 -25.91 11.71
CA LEU A 31 0.12 -25.30 10.39
C LEU A 31 -1.00 -24.28 10.14
N ILE A 32 -2.24 -24.60 10.50
CA ILE A 32 -3.38 -23.66 10.40
C ILE A 32 -3.12 -22.42 11.26
N ILE A 33 -2.68 -22.58 12.51
CA ILE A 33 -2.33 -21.44 13.38
C ILE A 33 -1.22 -20.60 12.74
N ALA A 34 -0.16 -21.23 12.26
CA ALA A 34 0.96 -20.53 11.62
C ALA A 34 0.50 -19.72 10.39
N LEU A 35 -0.40 -20.28 9.58
CA LEU A 35 -0.99 -19.58 8.44
C LEU A 35 -1.84 -18.38 8.88
N ILE A 36 -2.69 -18.55 9.90
CA ILE A 36 -3.51 -17.44 10.43
C ILE A 36 -2.61 -16.32 10.95
N VAL A 37 -1.57 -16.65 11.72
CA VAL A 37 -0.60 -15.66 12.22
C VAL A 37 0.13 -14.98 11.07
N TYR A 38 0.57 -15.73 10.06
CA TYR A 38 1.23 -15.18 8.89
C TYR A 38 0.33 -14.16 8.16
N PHE A 39 -0.91 -14.54 7.84
CA PHE A 39 -1.84 -13.65 7.13
C PHE A 39 -2.31 -12.46 7.97
N THR A 40 -2.40 -12.60 9.29
CA THR A 40 -2.77 -11.48 10.18
C THR A 40 -1.65 -10.47 10.33
N ILE A 41 -0.39 -10.91 10.41
CA ILE A 41 0.78 -10.02 10.50
C ILE A 41 1.09 -9.34 9.15
N PHE A 42 1.03 -10.09 8.05
CA PHE A 42 1.33 -9.58 6.71
C PHE A 42 0.11 -9.02 5.97
N LYS A 43 -0.99 -8.76 6.68
CA LYS A 43 -2.17 -8.10 6.12
C LYS A 43 -1.73 -6.75 5.48
N PRO A 44 -1.89 -6.57 4.16
CA PRO A 44 -1.51 -5.33 3.50
C PRO A 44 -2.30 -4.15 4.08
N LYS A 45 -1.60 -3.03 4.25
CA LYS A 45 -2.10 -1.73 4.69
C LYS A 45 -1.65 -0.68 3.69
N ASP A 46 -2.46 0.35 3.51
CA ASP A 46 -2.08 1.44 2.62
C ASP A 46 -0.94 2.28 3.22
N PRO A 47 -0.01 2.77 2.38
CA PRO A 47 0.98 3.74 2.83
C PRO A 47 0.29 5.02 3.31
N VAL A 48 0.79 5.61 4.38
CA VAL A 48 0.25 6.86 4.92
C VAL A 48 1.04 8.02 4.33
N LEU A 49 0.35 8.89 3.59
CA LEU A 49 0.90 10.13 3.07
C LEU A 49 0.59 11.27 4.03
N THR A 50 1.61 12.02 4.43
CA THR A 50 1.44 13.20 5.30
C THR A 50 2.12 14.38 4.66
N VAL A 51 1.38 15.47 4.43
CA VAL A 51 1.94 16.73 3.96
C VAL A 51 2.58 17.44 5.15
N ASN A 52 3.90 17.58 5.13
CA ASN A 52 4.66 18.21 6.20
C ASN A 52 4.60 19.73 6.11
N ALA A 53 4.73 20.25 4.89
CA ALA A 53 4.73 21.68 4.63
C ALA A 53 4.37 21.99 3.18
N ILE A 54 3.77 23.16 3.00
CA ILE A 54 3.56 23.79 1.71
C ILE A 54 4.21 25.16 1.78
N GLN A 55 5.05 25.47 0.80
CA GLN A 55 5.74 26.74 0.69
C GLN A 55 5.45 27.37 -0.67
N LEU A 56 5.43 28.70 -0.69
CA LEU A 56 5.33 29.50 -1.90
C LEU A 56 6.56 30.42 -1.99
N PRO A 57 7.75 29.89 -2.35
CA PRO A 57 9.00 30.63 -2.21
C PRO A 57 9.11 31.87 -3.10
N ALA A 58 8.36 31.90 -4.21
CA ALA A 58 8.29 33.04 -5.10
C ALA A 58 6.84 33.25 -5.54
N PHE A 59 6.41 34.50 -5.60
CA PHE A 59 5.11 34.90 -6.11
C PHE A 59 5.23 36.31 -6.68
N SER A 60 4.65 36.54 -7.85
CA SER A 60 4.52 37.86 -8.46
C SER A 60 3.20 37.93 -9.23
N ALA A 61 2.55 39.09 -9.17
CA ALA A 61 1.34 39.37 -9.93
C ALA A 61 1.50 40.73 -10.63
N ALA A 62 1.45 40.75 -11.95
CA ALA A 62 1.56 41.95 -12.76
C ALA A 62 0.79 41.77 -14.07
N ASN A 63 0.21 42.85 -14.61
CA ASN A 63 -0.44 42.87 -15.92
C ASN A 63 -1.47 41.74 -16.11
N SER A 64 -2.33 41.50 -15.10
CA SER A 64 -3.33 40.41 -15.09
C SER A 64 -2.77 39.00 -15.23
N THR A 65 -1.46 38.84 -15.02
CA THR A 65 -0.78 37.54 -14.96
C THR A 65 -0.17 37.34 -13.59
N VAL A 66 -0.05 36.08 -13.20
CA VAL A 66 0.60 35.66 -11.97
C VAL A 66 1.71 34.69 -12.34
N SER A 67 2.79 34.72 -11.57
CA SER A 67 3.86 33.74 -11.59
C SER A 67 4.14 33.32 -10.15
N PHE A 68 4.38 32.04 -9.93
CA PHE A 68 4.70 31.55 -8.60
C PHE A 68 5.57 30.29 -8.66
N THR A 69 6.32 30.07 -7.60
CA THR A 69 6.95 28.79 -7.30
C THR A 69 6.24 28.18 -6.10
N PHE A 70 5.90 26.91 -6.21
CA PHE A 70 5.20 26.14 -5.19
C PHE A 70 6.04 24.92 -4.82
N SER A 71 6.33 24.74 -3.54
CA SER A 71 7.07 23.59 -3.01
C SER A 71 6.23 22.86 -1.96
N GLN A 72 5.97 21.58 -2.20
CA GLN A 72 5.28 20.69 -1.27
C GLN A 72 6.26 19.67 -0.72
N TYR A 73 6.21 19.45 0.59
CA TYR A 73 7.02 18.47 1.29
C TYR A 73 6.09 17.42 1.92
N VAL A 74 6.35 16.15 1.64
CA VAL A 74 5.50 15.02 2.02
C VAL A 74 6.36 13.90 2.59
N THR A 75 5.84 13.22 3.61
CA THR A 75 6.36 11.96 4.11
C THR A 75 5.43 10.82 3.73
N VAL A 76 6.02 9.75 3.19
CA VAL A 76 5.35 8.50 2.87
C VAL A 76 5.77 7.46 3.89
N ASN A 77 4.86 7.07 4.77
CA ASN A 77 5.10 6.04 5.78
C ASN A 77 4.58 4.68 5.30
N ASN A 78 5.42 3.66 5.33
CA ASN A 78 5.03 2.27 5.07
C ASN A 78 4.75 1.54 6.39
N PRO A 79 3.47 1.37 6.80
CA PRO A 79 3.14 0.66 8.04
C PRO A 79 3.24 -0.87 7.90
N ASN A 80 3.54 -1.39 6.72
CA ASN A 80 3.62 -2.82 6.47
C ASN A 80 4.93 -3.43 6.98
N ARG A 81 4.87 -4.73 7.29
CA ARG A 81 6.05 -5.55 7.62
C ARG A 81 6.82 -6.04 6.39
N ALA A 82 6.31 -5.73 5.20
CA ALA A 82 6.94 -5.97 3.92
C ALA A 82 7.34 -4.66 3.23
N VAL A 83 8.19 -4.76 2.21
CA VAL A 83 8.61 -3.61 1.39
C VAL A 83 7.42 -3.09 0.60
N PHE A 84 7.17 -1.77 0.66
CA PHE A 84 6.25 -1.08 -0.22
C PHE A 84 6.99 -0.63 -1.46
N THR A 85 6.42 -0.87 -2.64
CA THR A 85 7.00 -0.44 -3.92
C THR A 85 5.98 0.36 -4.71
N HIS A 86 6.40 1.48 -5.28
CA HIS A 86 5.58 2.26 -6.20
C HIS A 86 6.20 2.28 -7.59
N TYR A 87 5.35 2.32 -8.61
CA TYR A 87 5.75 2.45 -10.01
C TYR A 87 6.07 3.90 -10.37
N ASP A 88 6.60 4.07 -11.58
CA ASP A 88 6.74 5.39 -12.20
C ASP A 88 5.38 6.08 -12.21
N SER A 89 5.37 7.29 -11.67
CA SER A 89 4.17 8.10 -11.47
C SER A 89 4.44 9.54 -11.91
N SER A 90 3.39 10.32 -12.05
CA SER A 90 3.53 11.76 -12.33
C SER A 90 2.59 12.58 -11.47
N LEU A 91 3.02 13.79 -11.16
CA LEU A 91 2.21 14.83 -10.53
C LEU A 91 1.94 15.93 -11.54
N GLN A 92 0.69 16.33 -11.64
CA GLN A 92 0.25 17.42 -12.50
C GLN A 92 -0.35 18.51 -11.61
N LEU A 93 0.13 19.74 -11.79
CA LEU A 93 -0.47 20.91 -11.16
C LEU A 93 -1.50 21.48 -12.14
N ILE A 94 -2.77 21.47 -11.76
CA ILE A 94 -3.88 21.94 -12.60
C ILE A 94 -4.49 23.18 -11.95
N TYR A 95 -4.64 24.25 -12.72
CA TYR A 95 -5.32 25.47 -12.31
C TYR A 95 -6.34 25.87 -13.38
N ALA A 96 -7.57 26.16 -12.97
CA ALA A 96 -8.68 26.53 -13.87
C ALA A 96 -8.87 25.57 -15.07
N GLY A 97 -8.68 24.26 -14.84
CA GLY A 97 -8.81 23.22 -15.89
C GLY A 97 -7.61 23.11 -16.84
N SER A 98 -6.56 23.91 -16.66
CA SER A 98 -5.33 23.86 -17.46
C SER A 98 -4.16 23.33 -16.62
N GLN A 99 -3.34 22.47 -17.21
CA GLN A 99 -2.11 22.00 -16.57
C GLN A 99 -1.06 23.12 -16.59
N VAL A 100 -0.63 23.55 -15.40
CA VAL A 100 0.36 24.61 -15.20
C VAL A 100 1.70 24.09 -14.65
N GLY A 101 1.78 22.80 -14.32
CA GLY A 101 3.01 22.16 -13.87
C GLY A 101 3.02 20.65 -14.06
N PHE A 102 4.21 20.07 -14.14
CA PHE A 102 4.43 18.63 -14.26
C PHE A 102 5.65 18.21 -13.46
N MET A 103 5.58 17.06 -12.80
CA MET A 103 6.72 16.42 -12.16
C MET A 103 6.64 14.91 -12.35
N PHE A 104 7.77 14.31 -12.69
CA PHE A 104 7.93 12.86 -12.74
C PHE A 104 8.40 12.33 -11.38
N ILE A 105 7.79 11.25 -10.93
CA ILE A 105 8.18 10.50 -9.73
C ILE A 105 8.65 9.12 -10.20
N PRO A 106 9.96 8.83 -10.17
CA PRO A 106 10.46 7.52 -10.57
C PRO A 106 9.99 6.42 -9.62
N ALA A 107 9.93 5.19 -10.10
CA ALA A 107 9.64 4.02 -9.28
C ALA A 107 10.61 3.92 -8.08
N GLY A 108 10.08 3.46 -6.95
CA GLY A 108 10.81 3.48 -5.69
C GLY A 108 10.33 2.40 -4.73
N LYS A 109 11.12 2.20 -3.65
CA LYS A 109 10.85 1.21 -2.61
C LYS A 109 11.02 1.83 -1.23
N ILE A 110 10.05 1.59 -0.35
CA ILE A 110 10.07 1.98 1.05
C ILE A 110 10.11 0.71 1.89
N GLN A 111 11.17 0.55 2.68
CA GLN A 111 11.36 -0.62 3.53
C GLN A 111 10.24 -0.76 4.57
N ALA A 112 10.08 -1.97 5.11
CA ALA A 112 9.07 -2.27 6.12
C ALA A 112 9.17 -1.34 7.34
N GLY A 113 8.04 -0.73 7.74
CA GLY A 113 7.99 0.18 8.89
C GLY A 113 8.79 1.48 8.74
N ARG A 114 9.23 1.83 7.53
CA ARG A 114 10.03 3.04 7.28
C ARG A 114 9.20 4.16 6.66
N THR A 115 9.68 5.37 6.91
CA THR A 115 9.17 6.61 6.32
C THR A 115 10.18 7.16 5.33
N GLN A 116 9.71 7.57 4.16
CA GLN A 116 10.50 8.26 3.15
C GLN A 116 10.02 9.70 3.01
N TYR A 117 10.96 10.64 2.93
CA TYR A 117 10.68 12.04 2.64
C TYR A 117 10.70 12.28 1.13
N MET A 118 9.75 13.07 0.64
CA MET A 118 9.60 13.45 -0.75
C MET A 118 9.28 14.94 -0.84
N ALA A 119 9.79 15.59 -1.88
CA ALA A 119 9.53 17.00 -2.16
C ALA A 119 9.13 17.18 -3.61
N ALA A 120 8.14 18.03 -3.86
CA ALA A 120 7.69 18.41 -5.18
C ALA A 120 7.69 19.92 -5.33
N THR A 121 8.49 20.45 -6.25
CA THR A 121 8.57 21.88 -6.55
C THR A 121 8.12 22.15 -7.98
N PHE A 122 7.20 23.08 -8.16
CA PHE A 122 6.66 23.52 -9.44
C PHE A 122 6.91 25.02 -9.60
N SER A 123 7.41 25.44 -10.76
CA SER A 123 7.60 26.85 -11.08
C SER A 123 6.72 27.24 -12.25
N VAL A 124 5.74 28.10 -11.99
CA VAL A 124 4.79 28.61 -12.97
C VAL A 124 5.19 30.03 -13.34
N GLN A 125 5.64 30.23 -14.58
CA GLN A 125 6.25 31.50 -15.00
C GLN A 125 5.25 32.56 -15.47
N SER A 126 4.08 32.17 -15.98
CA SER A 126 3.00 33.10 -16.32
C SER A 126 1.68 32.37 -16.49
N PHE A 127 0.64 32.82 -15.80
CA PHE A 127 -0.73 32.39 -16.03
C PHE A 127 -1.72 33.54 -15.79
N PRO A 128 -2.85 33.59 -16.53
CA PRO A 128 -3.86 34.62 -16.32
C PRO A 128 -4.48 34.57 -14.91
N ALA A 129 -4.53 35.71 -14.23
CA ALA A 129 -5.13 35.85 -12.90
C ALA A 129 -6.66 35.76 -12.93
N LEU A 130 -7.27 36.22 -14.03
CA LEU A 130 -8.70 36.30 -14.24
C LEU A 130 -9.02 35.91 -15.67
N GLY A 131 -9.86 34.89 -15.84
CA GLY A 131 -10.42 34.56 -17.14
C GLY A 131 -10.63 33.07 -17.36
N PHE A 132 -11.61 32.46 -16.69
CA PHE A 132 -12.32 31.34 -17.29
C PHE A 132 -13.81 31.40 -16.91
N ARG A 133 -14.66 31.49 -17.94
CA ARG A 133 -16.07 31.12 -17.83
C ARG A 133 -16.11 29.63 -17.49
N ALA A 134 -16.85 29.27 -16.43
CA ALA A 134 -17.15 27.88 -16.13
C ALA A 134 -17.68 27.19 -17.41
N ALA A 135 -16.93 26.21 -17.91
CA ALA A 135 -17.45 25.32 -18.92
C ALA A 135 -18.66 24.63 -18.29
N ARG A 136 -19.84 24.92 -18.83
CA ARG A 136 -21.11 24.31 -18.41
C ARG A 136 -20.95 22.80 -18.56
N GLU A 137 -20.86 22.11 -17.42
CA GLU A 137 -20.94 20.65 -17.28
C GLU A 137 -22.12 20.15 -18.14
N ARG A 138 -21.85 19.66 -19.35
CA ARG A 138 -22.85 18.92 -20.11
C ARG A 138 -22.93 17.55 -19.46
N ARG A 139 -23.80 17.42 -18.46
CA ARG A 139 -24.21 16.09 -18.00
C ARG A 139 -24.70 15.30 -19.22
N PRO A 140 -24.16 14.10 -19.48
CA PRO A 140 -24.76 13.23 -20.46
C PRO A 140 -26.10 12.77 -19.90
N HIS A 141 -27.18 13.17 -20.57
CA HIS A 141 -28.50 12.58 -20.38
C HIS A 141 -28.36 11.09 -20.71
N ARG A 142 -28.54 10.25 -19.71
CA ARG A 142 -28.58 8.80 -19.88
C ARG A 142 -30.05 8.47 -20.13
N ASP A 143 -30.37 8.14 -21.38
CA ASP A 143 -31.61 7.46 -21.75
C ASP A 143 -31.40 5.95 -21.67
#